data_AF-A0AB37WEX7-F1
#
_entry.id   AF-A0AB37WEX7-F1
#
_cell.length_a   1.000
_cell.length_b   1.000
_cell.length_c   1.000
_cell.angle_alpha   90.00
_cell.angle_beta   90.00
_cell.angle_gamma   90.00
#
_symmetry.space_group_name_H-M   'P 1'
#
loop_
_entity.id
_entity.type
_entity.pdbx_description
1 polymer ?
#
loop_
_entity_poly.entity_id
_entity_poly.type
_entity_poly.pdbx_seq_one_letter_code
_entity_poly.pdbx_strand_id
1 'polypeptide(L)'
;MFETKTQVNATWGLGRISHIEPGQNNYLYDSTAGEGTCVYVVDTGIETTHPEFEGRAYFLADFSEEGDQIDGAGHGTHVAGTIGSLTWGVANKTTLFAVRVLDSSGTGINAGVLAGMQFVITDTKERMDAGDCPKGALANMSLGGRKSQVMNDAAAAIVAAGIFLSVAAGNEGTLADYSSPSSEPTVCTVAATANNGTLIEWSNYCPRVDILAPGVEITSTWIGGGINTISGTSMATPHVVGVAAYFAGLGARVEGLCEHLASTATKGAIDDSTLHEGTPNALIYNQAEGIKHYGRRTGQVV
;
A
#
# COMPACT_ATOMS: atom_id res chain seq x y z
N MET A 1 9.28 -20.33 10.86
CA MET A 1 8.22 -21.36 10.79
C MET A 1 6.93 -20.60 10.53
N PHE A 2 6.17 -20.95 9.50
CA PHE A 2 4.89 -20.30 9.19
C PHE A 2 3.86 -20.64 10.28
N GLU A 3 3.24 -19.62 10.85
CA GLU A 3 2.28 -19.71 11.97
C GLU A 3 1.22 -18.63 11.82
N THR A 4 -0.04 -19.02 11.66
CA THR A 4 -1.17 -18.09 11.62
C THR A 4 -1.40 -17.46 13.00
N LYS A 5 -1.50 -16.13 13.02
CA LYS A 5 -1.88 -15.29 14.15
C LYS A 5 -3.24 -14.67 13.92
N THR A 6 -3.88 -14.31 15.02
CA THR A 6 -5.16 -13.61 15.04
C THR A 6 -5.04 -12.36 15.89
N GLN A 7 -5.25 -11.20 15.29
CA GLN A 7 -5.50 -9.96 16.02
C GLN A 7 -7.01 -9.82 16.21
N VAL A 8 -7.46 -9.77 17.45
CA VAL A 8 -8.88 -9.49 17.78
C VAL A 8 -9.13 -7.98 17.82
N ASN A 9 -10.37 -7.56 17.56
CA ASN A 9 -10.77 -6.15 17.49
C ASN A 9 -9.95 -5.34 16.48
N ALA A 10 -9.66 -5.95 15.33
CA ALA A 10 -9.00 -5.28 14.21
C ALA A 10 -9.96 -4.28 13.55
N THR A 11 -9.41 -3.32 12.80
CA THR A 11 -10.22 -2.42 11.97
C THR A 11 -10.95 -3.23 10.90
N TRP A 12 -12.06 -2.68 10.38
CA TRP A 12 -12.82 -3.36 9.33
C TRP A 12 -11.97 -3.64 8.09
N GLY A 13 -11.05 -2.74 7.74
CA GLY A 13 -10.14 -2.90 6.61
C GLY A 13 -9.24 -4.12 6.77
N LEU A 14 -8.57 -4.25 7.92
CA LEU A 14 -7.75 -5.43 8.22
C LEU A 14 -8.59 -6.71 8.24
N GLY A 15 -9.76 -6.69 8.88
CA GLY A 15 -10.65 -7.84 8.88
C GLY A 15 -11.10 -8.24 7.47
N ARG A 16 -11.39 -7.25 6.61
CA ARG A 16 -11.86 -7.46 5.23
C ARG A 16 -10.78 -8.07 4.35
N ILE A 17 -9.52 -7.65 4.46
CA ILE A 17 -8.44 -8.19 3.62
C ILE A 17 -8.00 -9.59 4.03
N SER A 18 -8.43 -10.09 5.20
CA SER A 18 -8.06 -11.43 5.66
C SER A 18 -9.19 -12.45 5.64
N HIS A 19 -10.37 -12.10 5.12
CA HIS A 19 -11.51 -13.00 5.01
C HIS A 19 -12.20 -12.88 3.66
N ILE A 20 -12.75 -13.98 3.15
CA ILE A 20 -13.59 -13.97 1.94
C ILE A 20 -14.87 -13.18 2.21
N GLU A 21 -15.57 -13.55 3.29
CA GLU A 21 -16.82 -12.94 3.71
C GLU A 21 -16.58 -11.62 4.48
N PRO A 22 -17.45 -10.60 4.30
CA PRO A 22 -17.34 -9.35 5.06
C PRO A 22 -17.78 -9.49 6.52
N GLY A 23 -17.60 -8.42 7.30
CA GLY A 23 -18.15 -8.30 8.66
C GLY A 23 -17.29 -8.89 9.79
N GLN A 24 -16.10 -9.42 9.48
CA GLN A 24 -15.18 -9.95 10.47
C GLN A 24 -14.45 -8.82 11.21
N ASN A 25 -14.26 -8.98 12.52
CA ASN A 25 -13.62 -7.99 13.41
C ASN A 25 -12.27 -8.47 13.95
N ASN A 26 -11.72 -9.52 13.34
CA ASN A 26 -10.40 -10.07 13.59
C ASN A 26 -9.58 -10.00 12.31
N TYR A 27 -8.25 -9.88 12.44
CA TYR A 27 -7.31 -9.94 11.33
C TYR A 27 -6.48 -11.22 11.44
N LEU A 28 -6.49 -12.02 10.37
CA LEU A 28 -5.71 -13.26 10.27
C LEU A 28 -4.47 -13.00 9.41
N TYR A 29 -3.29 -13.42 9.86
CA TYR A 29 -2.04 -13.25 9.14
C TYR A 29 -0.98 -14.26 9.59
N ASP A 30 0.01 -14.56 8.77
CA ASP A 30 1.19 -15.32 9.20
C ASP A 30 2.16 -14.47 10.04
N SER A 31 2.76 -15.08 11.05
CA SER A 31 3.75 -14.49 11.97
C SER A 31 5.00 -13.87 11.32
N THR A 32 5.29 -14.16 10.04
CA THR A 32 6.32 -13.42 9.29
C THR A 32 5.97 -11.95 9.17
N ALA A 33 4.70 -11.59 8.99
CA ALA A 33 4.18 -10.22 8.99
C ALA A 33 5.01 -9.17 8.22
N GLY A 34 5.63 -9.56 7.09
CA GLY A 34 6.49 -8.68 6.30
C GLY A 34 7.92 -8.47 6.84
N GLU A 35 8.37 -9.30 7.78
CA GLU A 35 9.74 -9.24 8.30
C GLU A 35 10.78 -9.38 7.17
N GLY A 36 11.72 -8.44 7.13
CA GLY A 36 12.76 -8.37 6.10
C GLY A 36 12.36 -7.68 4.80
N THR A 37 11.14 -7.14 4.69
CA THR A 37 10.78 -6.21 3.60
C THR A 37 11.02 -4.76 4.00
N CYS A 38 11.19 -3.93 2.98
CA CYS A 38 11.28 -2.48 3.11
C CYS A 38 10.17 -1.82 2.30
N VAL A 39 9.47 -0.85 2.90
CA VAL A 39 8.41 -0.11 2.23
C VAL A 39 8.71 1.38 2.27
N TYR A 40 8.84 1.99 1.10
CA TYR A 40 8.94 3.42 0.93
C TYR A 40 7.55 4.06 0.92
N VAL A 41 7.35 5.07 1.75
CA VAL A 41 6.15 5.90 1.79
C VAL A 41 6.52 7.23 1.16
N VAL A 42 6.12 7.41 -0.09
CA VAL A 42 6.39 8.61 -0.89
C VAL A 42 5.19 9.55 -0.72
N ASP A 43 5.25 10.44 0.27
CA ASP A 43 4.08 11.17 0.79
C ASP A 43 4.49 12.46 1.53
N THR A 44 3.75 12.91 2.54
CA THR A 44 4.04 14.08 3.39
C THR A 44 5.12 13.82 4.45
N GLY A 45 5.65 12.59 4.52
CA GLY A 45 6.59 12.14 5.54
C GLY A 45 5.99 11.06 6.44
N ILE A 46 6.70 10.70 7.51
CA ILE A 46 6.20 9.82 8.58
C ILE A 46 6.66 10.42 9.91
N GLU A 47 5.78 10.50 10.90
CA GLU A 47 6.19 10.67 12.29
C GLU A 47 6.88 9.39 12.79
N THR A 48 8.17 9.24 12.48
CA THR A 48 8.96 8.03 12.76
C THR A 48 9.06 7.69 14.26
N THR A 49 8.82 8.68 15.12
CA THR A 49 8.79 8.52 16.58
C THR A 49 7.46 7.99 17.12
N HIS A 50 6.44 7.81 16.28
CA HIS A 50 5.15 7.30 16.72
C HIS A 50 5.33 5.89 17.34
N PRO A 51 4.84 5.62 18.57
CA PRO A 51 5.09 4.36 19.28
C PRO A 51 4.69 3.09 18.51
N GLU A 52 3.69 3.22 17.63
CA GLU A 52 3.12 2.16 16.80
C GLU A 52 4.05 1.65 15.71
N PHE A 53 5.12 2.39 15.38
CA PHE A 53 6.15 1.90 14.48
C PHE A 53 7.25 1.12 15.19
N GLU A 54 7.31 1.15 16.53
CA GLU A 54 8.28 0.37 17.34
C GLU A 54 9.74 0.53 16.89
N GLY A 55 10.09 1.72 16.38
CA GLY A 55 11.43 2.01 15.85
C GLY A 55 11.74 1.43 14.47
N ARG A 56 10.73 0.89 13.75
CA ARG A 56 10.87 0.34 12.39
C ARG A 56 10.66 1.36 11.27
N ALA A 57 10.35 2.62 11.61
CA ALA A 57 10.18 3.70 10.66
C ALA A 57 11.37 4.66 10.67
N TYR A 58 11.86 5.05 9.49
CA TYR A 58 13.02 5.93 9.34
C TYR A 58 12.74 7.02 8.31
N PHE A 59 13.25 8.22 8.57
CA PHE A 59 13.22 9.32 7.62
C PHE A 59 14.44 9.25 6.72
N LEU A 60 14.26 9.36 5.40
CA LEU A 60 15.35 9.29 4.44
C LEU A 60 15.65 10.62 3.75
N ALA A 61 14.63 11.26 3.18
CA ALA A 61 14.83 12.44 2.35
C ALA A 61 13.58 13.33 2.27
N ASP A 62 13.82 14.63 2.07
CA ASP A 62 12.80 15.65 1.79
C ASP A 62 13.00 16.26 0.40
N PHE A 63 11.91 16.29 -0.37
CA PHE A 63 11.79 16.92 -1.68
C PHE A 63 10.55 17.83 -1.76
N SER A 64 9.92 18.17 -0.63
CA SER A 64 8.74 19.07 -0.57
C SER A 64 9.09 20.56 -0.50
N GLU A 65 10.39 20.90 -0.51
CA GLU A 65 10.93 22.26 -0.38
C GLU A 65 10.77 22.91 1.02
N GLU A 66 10.20 22.21 2.01
CA GLU A 66 10.06 22.74 3.39
C GLU A 66 11.34 22.57 4.23
N GLY A 67 12.16 21.55 3.92
CA GLY A 67 13.50 21.40 4.48
C GLY A 67 13.52 20.83 5.90
N ASP A 68 12.48 20.10 6.30
CA ASP A 68 12.41 19.42 7.59
C ASP A 68 11.97 17.95 7.47
N GLN A 69 12.21 17.19 8.55
CA GLN A 69 11.95 15.74 8.61
C GLN A 69 10.57 15.40 9.18
N ILE A 70 9.69 16.39 9.30
CA ILE A 70 8.44 16.29 10.05
C ILE A 70 7.31 16.02 9.06
N ASP A 71 6.47 15.03 9.34
CA ASP A 71 5.16 14.99 8.69
C ASP A 71 4.27 16.08 9.29
N GLY A 72 4.14 17.20 8.58
CA GLY A 72 3.31 18.32 9.02
C GLY A 72 1.82 18.14 8.71
N ALA A 73 1.45 17.17 7.87
CA ALA A 73 0.07 16.97 7.41
C ALA A 73 -0.63 15.80 8.10
N GLY A 74 0.11 14.75 8.46
CA GLY A 74 -0.40 13.51 9.06
C GLY A 74 -0.81 12.43 8.04
N HIS A 75 -0.98 12.80 6.77
CA HIS A 75 -1.41 11.87 5.72
C HIS A 75 -0.40 10.74 5.50
N GLY A 76 0.88 11.05 5.35
CA GLY A 76 1.94 10.05 5.18
C GLY A 76 2.10 9.16 6.42
N THR A 77 1.97 9.71 7.63
CA THR A 77 1.92 8.93 8.87
C THR A 77 0.74 7.97 8.89
N HIS A 78 -0.45 8.39 8.43
CA HIS A 78 -1.65 7.55 8.36
C HIS A 78 -1.47 6.36 7.41
N VAL A 79 -1.00 6.65 6.20
CA VAL A 79 -0.70 5.65 5.18
C VAL A 79 0.37 4.66 5.67
N ALA A 80 1.46 5.15 6.26
CA ALA A 80 2.50 4.31 6.86
C ALA A 80 1.96 3.40 7.97
N GLY A 81 1.03 3.91 8.78
CA GLY A 81 0.35 3.11 9.79
C GLY A 81 -0.44 1.94 9.21
N THR A 82 -1.18 2.17 8.14
CA THR A 82 -1.96 1.11 7.47
C THR A 82 -1.05 0.06 6.85
N ILE A 83 0.15 0.45 6.40
CA ILE A 83 1.16 -0.49 5.90
C ILE A 83 1.70 -1.35 7.04
N GLY A 84 2.22 -0.74 8.11
CA GLY A 84 3.11 -1.44 9.03
C GLY A 84 3.13 -0.98 10.50
N SER A 85 2.12 -0.24 10.97
CA SER A 85 1.96 -0.05 12.42
C SER A 85 1.66 -1.37 13.14
N LEU A 86 1.94 -1.43 14.44
CA LEU A 86 1.65 -2.60 15.27
C LEU A 86 0.15 -2.95 15.27
N THR A 87 -0.71 -1.94 15.43
CA THR A 87 -2.15 -2.11 15.67
C THR A 87 -2.99 -2.00 14.40
N TRP A 88 -2.64 -1.10 13.47
CA TRP A 88 -3.43 -0.84 12.26
C TRP A 88 -2.75 -1.30 10.97
N GLY A 89 -1.55 -1.88 11.06
CA GLY A 89 -0.74 -2.28 9.92
C GLY A 89 -1.04 -3.70 9.44
N VAL A 90 -1.00 -3.87 8.12
CA VAL A 90 -1.08 -5.20 7.49
C VAL A 90 0.22 -5.99 7.69
N ALA A 91 1.38 -5.36 7.47
CA ALA A 91 2.71 -5.96 7.57
C ALA A 91 3.47 -5.37 8.76
N ASN A 92 3.04 -5.70 9.98
CA ASN A 92 3.54 -5.08 11.21
C ASN A 92 4.99 -5.43 11.61
N LYS A 93 5.74 -6.13 10.75
CA LYS A 93 7.20 -6.32 10.89
C LYS A 93 8.01 -5.77 9.71
N THR A 94 7.37 -5.09 8.74
CA THR A 94 8.11 -4.40 7.68
C THR A 94 8.88 -3.21 8.24
N THR A 95 9.97 -2.86 7.56
CA THR A 95 10.66 -1.58 7.73
C THR A 95 9.97 -0.52 6.87
N LEU A 96 9.80 0.69 7.41
CA LEU A 96 9.14 1.81 6.75
C LEU A 96 10.15 2.94 6.50
N PHE A 97 10.15 3.49 5.29
CA PHE A 97 11.03 4.59 4.89
C PHE A 97 10.22 5.79 4.42
N ALA A 98 10.36 6.93 5.09
CA ALA A 98 9.72 8.17 4.69
C ALA A 98 10.54 8.84 3.58
N VAL A 99 9.89 9.07 2.43
CA VAL A 99 10.39 9.92 1.36
C VAL A 99 9.37 11.03 1.18
N ARG A 100 9.69 12.20 1.73
CA ARG A 100 8.77 13.31 1.73
C ARG A 100 8.82 14.03 0.38
N VAL A 101 7.68 14.13 -0.29
CA VAL A 101 7.51 14.84 -1.56
C VAL A 101 6.33 15.81 -1.56
N LEU A 102 5.52 15.77 -0.49
CA LEU A 102 4.39 16.66 -0.25
C LEU A 102 4.67 17.51 0.99
N ASP A 103 4.26 18.77 0.95
CA ASP A 103 4.40 19.75 2.02
C ASP A 103 3.39 19.49 3.15
N SER A 104 3.45 20.32 4.20
CA SER A 104 2.54 20.23 5.36
C SER A 104 1.06 20.49 5.03
N SER A 105 0.76 20.97 3.82
CA SER A 105 -0.61 21.12 3.30
C SER A 105 -1.02 19.96 2.38
N GLY A 106 -0.19 18.93 2.22
CA GLY A 106 -0.43 17.80 1.34
C GLY A 106 -0.21 18.11 -0.15
N THR A 107 0.49 19.20 -0.47
CA THR A 107 0.75 19.63 -1.85
C THR A 107 2.20 19.39 -2.23
N GLY A 108 2.45 18.92 -3.46
CA GLY A 108 3.81 18.75 -3.97
C GLY A 108 3.89 19.21 -5.41
N ILE A 109 5.02 19.81 -5.77
CA ILE A 109 5.32 20.10 -7.17
C ILE A 109 5.82 18.82 -7.86
N ASN A 110 5.46 18.63 -9.14
CA ASN A 110 5.87 17.44 -9.89
C ASN A 110 7.39 17.21 -9.87
N ALA A 111 8.20 18.28 -9.85
CA ALA A 111 9.67 18.15 -9.80
C ALA A 111 10.14 17.47 -8.50
N GLY A 112 9.56 17.82 -7.34
CA GLY A 112 9.86 17.21 -6.05
C GLY A 112 9.42 15.75 -5.99
N VAL A 113 8.22 15.45 -6.50
CA VAL A 113 7.71 14.07 -6.60
C VAL A 113 8.62 13.21 -7.49
N LEU A 114 9.01 13.69 -8.67
CA LEU A 114 9.93 12.99 -9.56
C LEU A 114 11.31 12.78 -8.93
N ALA A 115 11.82 13.77 -8.17
CA ALA A 115 13.08 13.63 -7.44
C ALA A 115 12.98 12.55 -6.34
N GLY A 116 11.88 12.51 -5.59
CA GLY A 116 11.62 11.46 -4.61
C GLY A 116 11.52 10.06 -5.23
N MET A 117 10.86 9.93 -6.37
CA MET A 117 10.80 8.66 -7.12
C MET A 117 12.18 8.19 -7.57
N GLN A 118 13.01 9.10 -8.09
CA GLN A 118 14.38 8.79 -8.47
C GLN A 118 15.26 8.43 -7.25
N PHE A 119 15.02 9.07 -6.12
CA PHE A 119 15.69 8.76 -4.85
C PHE A 119 15.36 7.33 -4.39
N VAL A 120 14.08 6.93 -4.40
CA VAL A 120 13.64 5.58 -4.03
C VAL A 120 14.39 4.51 -4.81
N ILE A 121 14.56 4.68 -6.13
CA ILE A 121 15.32 3.74 -6.99
C ILE A 121 16.77 3.63 -6.53
N THR A 122 17.42 4.77 -6.26
CA THR A 122 18.83 4.83 -5.87
C THR A 122 19.05 4.21 -4.49
N ASP A 123 18.28 4.65 -3.50
CA ASP A 123 18.40 4.18 -2.11
C ASP A 123 18.04 2.70 -1.99
N THR A 124 17.03 2.22 -2.72
CA THR A 124 16.69 0.78 -2.73
C THR A 124 17.88 -0.06 -3.17
N LYS A 125 18.57 0.35 -4.23
CA LYS A 125 19.74 -0.39 -4.72
C LYS A 125 20.81 -0.50 -3.63
N GLU A 126 21.13 0.60 -2.95
CA GLU A 126 22.12 0.62 -1.87
C GLU A 126 21.72 -0.31 -0.72
N ARG A 127 20.44 -0.30 -0.32
CA ARG A 127 19.91 -1.17 0.73
C ARG A 127 19.87 -2.65 0.36
N MET A 128 19.53 -2.95 -0.89
CA MET A 128 19.55 -4.32 -1.42
C MET A 128 20.98 -4.86 -1.45
N ASP A 129 21.95 -4.05 -1.88
CA ASP A 129 23.37 -4.40 -1.89
C ASP A 129 23.93 -4.58 -0.46
N ALA A 130 23.42 -3.82 0.51
CA ALA A 130 23.74 -3.95 1.93
C ALA A 130 23.05 -5.14 2.63
N GLY A 131 22.01 -5.72 2.02
CA GLY A 131 21.21 -6.79 2.59
C GLY A 131 20.16 -6.33 3.62
N ASP A 132 19.78 -5.06 3.62
CA ASP A 132 18.80 -4.46 4.55
C ASP A 132 17.36 -4.88 4.23
N CYS A 133 17.07 -5.17 2.95
CA CYS A 133 15.74 -5.51 2.46
C CYS A 133 15.70 -6.91 1.83
N PRO A 134 16.12 -7.98 2.55
CA PRO A 134 16.36 -9.30 1.97
C PRO A 134 15.12 -9.99 1.39
N LYS A 135 13.91 -9.50 1.70
CA LYS A 135 12.65 -9.99 1.14
C LYS A 135 12.07 -9.11 0.03
N GLY A 136 12.73 -8.00 -0.30
CA GLY A 136 12.34 -7.10 -1.37
C GLY A 136 11.92 -5.71 -0.87
N ALA A 137 11.85 -4.80 -1.84
CA ALA A 137 11.46 -3.41 -1.64
C ALA A 137 10.12 -3.13 -2.32
N LEU A 138 9.31 -2.31 -1.66
CA LEU A 138 8.01 -1.88 -2.12
C LEU A 138 7.86 -0.37 -1.92
N ALA A 139 6.95 0.25 -2.66
CA ALA A 139 6.67 1.67 -2.57
C ALA A 139 5.16 1.93 -2.59
N ASN A 140 4.74 2.85 -1.73
CA ASN A 140 3.38 3.38 -1.67
C ASN A 140 3.39 4.84 -2.15
N MET A 141 2.60 5.13 -3.18
CA MET A 141 2.31 6.50 -3.61
C MET A 141 0.81 6.78 -3.48
N SER A 142 0.42 7.26 -2.30
CA SER A 142 -0.95 7.69 -1.98
C SER A 142 -1.19 9.14 -2.42
N LEU A 143 -0.78 9.45 -3.64
CA LEU A 143 -0.82 10.77 -4.23
C LEU A 143 -1.18 10.66 -5.72
N GLY A 144 -1.62 11.76 -6.29
CA GLY A 144 -1.93 11.81 -7.71
C GLY A 144 -2.21 13.22 -8.17
N GLY A 145 -2.14 13.40 -9.47
CA GLY A 145 -2.50 14.65 -10.12
C GLY A 145 -2.88 14.41 -11.56
N ARG A 146 -3.05 15.50 -12.31
CA ARG A 146 -3.35 15.43 -13.75
C ARG A 146 -2.35 14.55 -14.49
N LYS A 147 -2.86 13.76 -15.45
CA LYS A 147 -2.04 12.89 -16.31
C LYS A 147 -0.77 13.59 -16.81
N SER A 148 0.35 12.90 -16.66
CA SER A 148 1.69 13.35 -17.00
C SER A 148 2.53 12.18 -17.46
N GLN A 149 3.00 12.21 -18.71
CA GLN A 149 3.83 11.13 -19.26
C GLN A 149 5.12 10.94 -18.46
N VAL A 150 5.77 12.04 -18.05
CA VAL A 150 7.02 11.97 -17.26
C VAL A 150 6.79 11.33 -15.89
N MET A 151 5.61 11.54 -15.28
CA MET A 151 5.27 10.89 -14.00
C MET A 151 5.06 9.39 -14.18
N ASN A 152 4.38 9.00 -15.27
CA ASN A 152 4.19 7.59 -15.60
C ASN A 152 5.51 6.89 -15.93
N ASP A 153 6.37 7.52 -16.74
CA ASP A 153 7.70 6.99 -17.08
C ASP A 153 8.56 6.79 -15.82
N ALA A 154 8.49 7.71 -14.86
CA ALA A 154 9.17 7.56 -13.57
C ALA A 154 8.58 6.42 -12.73
N ALA A 155 7.27 6.24 -12.75
CA ALA A 155 6.60 5.14 -12.03
C ALA A 155 6.97 3.78 -12.64
N ALA A 156 7.02 3.69 -13.97
CA ALA A 156 7.52 2.52 -14.70
C ALA A 156 8.99 2.24 -14.36
N ALA A 157 9.82 3.27 -14.19
CA ALA A 157 11.22 3.13 -13.80
C ALA A 157 11.39 2.55 -12.38
N ILE A 158 10.49 2.89 -11.44
CA ILE A 158 10.46 2.26 -10.11
C ILE A 158 10.20 0.75 -10.26
N VAL A 159 9.17 0.37 -11.02
CA VAL A 159 8.83 -1.04 -11.24
C VAL A 159 9.98 -1.78 -11.93
N ALA A 160 10.57 -1.19 -12.96
CA ALA A 160 11.70 -1.76 -13.69
C ALA A 160 12.98 -1.90 -12.83
N ALA A 161 13.07 -1.19 -11.70
CA ALA A 161 14.15 -1.33 -10.73
C ALA A 161 13.91 -2.49 -9.74
N GLY A 162 12.86 -3.30 -9.92
CA GLY A 162 12.54 -4.44 -9.07
C GLY A 162 11.80 -4.03 -7.77
N ILE A 163 11.10 -2.89 -7.80
CA ILE A 163 10.34 -2.36 -6.67
C ILE A 163 8.84 -2.50 -6.97
N PHE A 164 8.08 -3.14 -6.09
CA PHE A 164 6.63 -3.16 -6.24
C PHE A 164 6.10 -1.76 -5.94
N LEU A 165 5.43 -1.14 -6.91
CA LEU A 165 4.83 0.18 -6.73
C LEU A 165 3.31 0.06 -6.77
N SER A 166 2.65 0.51 -5.70
CA SER A 166 1.21 0.70 -5.69
C SER A 166 0.85 2.18 -5.57
N VAL A 167 -0.19 2.57 -6.30
CA VAL A 167 -0.61 3.95 -6.45
C VAL A 167 -2.11 4.11 -6.22
N ALA A 168 -2.52 5.27 -5.72
CA ALA A 168 -3.93 5.62 -5.57
C ALA A 168 -4.58 5.88 -6.94
N ALA A 169 -5.76 5.30 -7.20
CA ALA A 169 -6.48 5.54 -8.46
C ALA A 169 -6.92 7.02 -8.63
N GLY A 170 -7.14 7.73 -7.52
CA GLY A 170 -7.68 9.08 -7.46
C GLY A 170 -9.11 9.12 -6.92
N ASN A 171 -9.58 10.32 -6.55
CA ASN A 171 -10.81 10.51 -5.76
C ASN A 171 -11.84 11.41 -6.48
N GLU A 172 -11.90 11.35 -7.81
CA GLU A 172 -12.70 12.27 -8.63
C GLU A 172 -13.94 11.60 -9.26
N GLY A 173 -14.19 10.32 -8.97
CA GLY A 173 -15.29 9.55 -9.58
C GLY A 173 -15.17 9.47 -11.10
N THR A 174 -13.94 9.29 -11.61
CA THR A 174 -13.64 9.28 -13.04
C THR A 174 -12.69 8.15 -13.45
N LEU A 175 -12.32 8.09 -14.73
CA LEU A 175 -11.33 7.14 -15.23
C LEU A 175 -9.95 7.44 -14.60
N ALA A 176 -9.32 6.43 -14.00
CA ALA A 176 -7.95 6.55 -13.49
C ALA A 176 -6.93 6.94 -14.59
N ASP A 177 -7.26 6.69 -15.86
CA ASP A 177 -6.46 7.11 -17.03
C ASP A 177 -6.20 8.61 -17.15
N TYR A 178 -7.00 9.45 -16.49
CA TYR A 178 -6.84 10.91 -16.51
C TYR A 178 -5.88 11.44 -15.44
N SER A 179 -5.35 10.55 -14.61
CA SER A 179 -4.45 10.88 -13.52
C SER A 179 -3.10 10.15 -13.66
N SER A 180 -2.08 10.68 -12.99
CA SER A 180 -0.77 10.05 -12.87
C SER A 180 -0.33 10.08 -11.41
N PRO A 181 0.34 9.03 -10.91
CA PRO A 181 0.86 7.87 -11.65
C PRO A 181 -0.17 6.75 -11.97
N SER A 182 -1.43 6.88 -11.58
CA SER A 182 -2.47 5.83 -11.75
C SER A 182 -2.76 5.39 -13.18
N SER A 183 -2.36 6.15 -14.20
CA SER A 183 -2.50 5.75 -15.61
C SER A 183 -1.32 4.95 -16.16
N GLU A 184 -0.26 4.73 -15.37
CA GLU A 184 0.88 3.90 -15.76
C GLU A 184 0.51 2.40 -15.73
N PRO A 185 0.63 1.65 -16.83
CA PRO A 185 0.19 0.25 -16.85
C PRO A 185 0.99 -0.73 -15.98
N THR A 186 2.22 -0.39 -15.61
CA THR A 186 3.13 -1.31 -14.91
C THR A 186 3.01 -1.27 -13.38
N VAL A 187 2.34 -0.25 -12.82
CA VAL A 187 2.13 -0.12 -11.37
C VAL A 187 0.85 -0.86 -10.93
N CYS A 188 0.68 -1.03 -9.62
CA CYS A 188 -0.53 -1.60 -9.04
C CYS A 188 -1.50 -0.50 -8.60
N THR A 189 -2.48 -0.17 -9.43
CA THR A 189 -3.42 0.94 -9.21
C THR A 189 -4.63 0.48 -8.40
N VAL A 190 -4.93 1.22 -7.33
CA VAL A 190 -5.89 0.80 -6.29
C VAL A 190 -7.08 1.73 -6.19
N ALA A 191 -8.27 1.17 -6.32
CA ALA A 191 -9.54 1.84 -6.06
C ALA A 191 -10.10 1.51 -4.66
N ALA A 192 -10.93 2.40 -4.13
CA ALA A 192 -11.41 2.36 -2.75
C ALA A 192 -12.81 1.74 -2.62
N THR A 193 -12.95 0.85 -1.65
CA THR A 193 -14.24 0.25 -1.29
C THR A 193 -14.69 0.67 0.10
N ALA A 194 -15.99 0.62 0.32
CA ALA A 194 -16.62 0.79 1.62
C ALA A 194 -16.92 -0.54 2.31
N ASN A 195 -17.12 -0.50 3.63
CA ASN A 195 -17.38 -1.71 4.45
C ASN A 195 -18.72 -2.41 4.10
N ASN A 196 -19.65 -1.69 3.46
CA ASN A 196 -20.90 -2.25 2.96
C ASN A 196 -20.75 -2.99 1.61
N GLY A 197 -19.52 -3.18 1.12
CA GLY A 197 -19.26 -3.93 -0.11
C GLY A 197 -19.54 -3.15 -1.38
N THR A 198 -19.43 -1.81 -1.37
CA THR A 198 -19.60 -0.99 -2.57
C THR A 198 -18.28 -0.36 -3.01
N LEU A 199 -18.14 -0.13 -4.32
CA LEU A 199 -17.20 0.87 -4.82
C LEU A 199 -17.79 2.24 -4.49
N ILE A 200 -17.01 3.12 -3.85
CA ILE A 200 -17.50 4.43 -3.44
C ILE A 200 -17.48 5.40 -4.63
N GLU A 201 -18.48 6.29 -4.72
CA GLU A 201 -18.71 7.13 -5.91
C GLU A 201 -17.53 8.02 -6.32
N TRP A 202 -16.73 8.45 -5.33
CA TRP A 202 -15.55 9.28 -5.60
C TRP A 202 -14.33 8.46 -5.99
N SER A 203 -14.31 7.14 -5.82
CA SER A 203 -13.17 6.34 -6.25
C SER A 203 -13.07 6.36 -7.76
N ASN A 204 -11.89 6.72 -8.28
CA ASN A 204 -11.62 6.49 -9.69
C ASN A 204 -11.64 4.98 -10.01
N TYR A 205 -11.94 4.69 -11.27
CA TYR A 205 -12.23 3.36 -11.75
C TYR A 205 -11.49 3.05 -13.05
N CYS A 206 -11.82 1.93 -13.68
CA CYS A 206 -11.13 1.38 -14.85
C CYS A 206 -11.00 2.33 -16.05
N PRO A 207 -10.21 1.97 -17.08
CA PRO A 207 -9.50 0.69 -17.33
C PRO A 207 -8.19 0.45 -16.57
N ARG A 208 -7.69 1.41 -15.79
CA ARG A 208 -6.36 1.30 -15.14
C ARG A 208 -6.35 0.74 -13.73
N VAL A 209 -7.51 0.42 -13.15
CA VAL A 209 -7.58 -0.17 -11.81
C VAL A 209 -7.27 -1.66 -11.88
N ASP A 210 -6.30 -2.11 -11.10
CA ASP A 210 -5.90 -3.52 -11.03
C ASP A 210 -6.63 -4.26 -9.91
N ILE A 211 -6.86 -3.56 -8.79
CA ILE A 211 -7.38 -4.15 -7.57
C ILE A 211 -8.16 -3.16 -6.71
N LEU A 212 -9.12 -3.67 -5.97
CA LEU A 212 -9.93 -2.91 -5.02
C LEU A 212 -9.43 -3.17 -3.59
N ALA A 213 -9.47 -2.16 -2.72
CA ALA A 213 -9.10 -2.31 -1.32
C ALA A 213 -9.91 -1.39 -0.37
N PRO A 214 -9.95 -1.70 0.94
CA PRO A 214 -10.62 -0.86 1.94
C PRO A 214 -10.09 0.59 1.93
N GLY A 215 -10.97 1.55 1.63
CA GLY A 215 -10.56 2.97 1.54
C GLY A 215 -11.52 3.97 2.21
N VAL A 216 -12.62 3.50 2.79
CA VAL A 216 -13.59 4.36 3.50
C VAL A 216 -13.50 4.14 5.00
N GLU A 217 -13.45 5.22 5.78
CA GLU A 217 -13.37 5.18 7.25
C GLU A 217 -12.25 4.25 7.75
N ILE A 218 -11.04 4.49 7.26
CA ILE A 218 -9.85 3.72 7.64
C ILE A 218 -9.17 4.41 8.83
N THR A 219 -9.10 3.70 9.96
CA THR A 219 -8.40 4.13 11.16
C THR A 219 -6.93 3.73 11.10
N SER A 220 -6.03 4.67 11.38
CA SER A 220 -4.58 4.46 11.41
C SER A 220 -3.86 5.50 12.28
N THR A 221 -2.54 5.41 12.38
CA THR A 221 -1.65 6.38 13.06
C THR A 221 -1.87 7.80 12.56
N TRP A 222 -1.62 8.79 13.41
CA TRP A 222 -1.64 10.20 13.06
C TRP A 222 -0.54 10.94 13.80
N ILE A 223 -0.16 12.13 13.31
CA ILE A 223 0.84 12.97 13.97
C ILE A 223 0.47 13.32 15.42
N GLY A 224 1.48 13.58 16.24
CA GLY A 224 1.35 13.80 17.68
C GLY A 224 1.13 12.52 18.49
N GLY A 225 1.56 11.35 17.97
CA GLY A 225 1.25 10.04 18.54
C GLY A 225 -0.24 9.68 18.53
N GLY A 226 -0.99 10.30 17.61
CA GLY A 226 -2.44 10.24 17.55
C GLY A 226 -2.99 9.11 16.69
N ILE A 227 -4.30 9.07 16.56
CA ILE A 227 -5.02 8.13 15.68
C ILE A 227 -6.06 8.94 14.94
N ASN A 228 -6.25 8.66 13.65
CA ASN A 228 -7.27 9.33 12.85
C ASN A 228 -7.99 8.34 11.92
N THR A 229 -9.23 8.67 11.58
CA THR A 229 -10.07 7.89 10.66
C THR A 229 -10.41 8.75 9.47
N ILE A 230 -9.86 8.41 8.30
CA ILE A 230 -10.04 9.17 7.06
C ILE A 230 -10.38 8.23 5.89
N SER A 231 -10.74 8.81 4.75
CA SER A 231 -11.17 8.07 3.57
C SER A 231 -10.44 8.58 2.33
N GLY A 232 -10.15 7.67 1.41
CA GLY A 232 -9.53 7.96 0.12
C GLY A 232 -8.99 6.70 -0.55
N THR A 233 -8.74 6.77 -1.86
CA THR A 233 -7.89 5.77 -2.53
C THR A 233 -6.49 5.75 -1.90
N SER A 234 -6.04 6.89 -1.36
CA SER A 234 -4.85 6.99 -0.51
C SER A 234 -4.85 6.07 0.71
N MET A 235 -6.01 5.68 1.25
CA MET A 235 -6.13 4.71 2.35
C MET A 235 -6.29 3.27 1.84
N ALA A 236 -6.75 3.09 0.60
CA ALA A 236 -6.84 1.79 -0.06
C ALA A 236 -5.47 1.28 -0.50
N THR A 237 -4.66 2.12 -1.13
CA THR A 237 -3.29 1.81 -1.58
C THR A 237 -2.40 1.16 -0.51
N PRO A 238 -2.30 1.68 0.73
CA PRO A 238 -1.44 1.09 1.75
C PRO A 238 -1.89 -0.30 2.22
N HIS A 239 -3.17 -0.66 2.09
CA HIS A 239 -3.60 -2.04 2.33
C HIS A 239 -2.96 -2.99 1.31
N VAL A 240 -2.92 -2.60 0.03
CA VAL A 240 -2.33 -3.40 -1.05
C VAL A 240 -0.82 -3.51 -0.89
N VAL A 241 -0.14 -2.40 -0.58
CA VAL A 241 1.31 -2.42 -0.29
C VAL A 241 1.61 -3.28 0.93
N GLY A 242 0.79 -3.19 1.98
CA GLY A 242 0.91 -4.03 3.17
C GLY A 242 0.73 -5.52 2.86
N VAL A 243 -0.26 -5.90 2.04
CA VAL A 243 -0.45 -7.30 1.63
C VAL A 243 0.70 -7.77 0.73
N ALA A 244 1.21 -6.90 -0.16
CA ALA A 244 2.38 -7.18 -0.98
C ALA A 244 3.63 -7.45 -0.11
N ALA A 245 3.89 -6.60 0.89
CA ALA A 245 4.98 -6.77 1.85
C ALA A 245 4.82 -8.06 2.67
N TYR A 246 3.59 -8.38 3.08
CA TYR A 246 3.27 -9.65 3.73
C TYR A 246 3.62 -10.87 2.87
N PHE A 247 3.22 -10.90 1.59
CA PHE A 247 3.56 -11.99 0.67
C PHE A 247 5.08 -12.07 0.41
N ALA A 248 5.74 -10.94 0.24
CA ALA A 248 7.20 -10.89 0.09
C ALA A 248 7.92 -11.44 1.34
N GLY A 249 7.44 -11.11 2.54
CA GLY A 249 7.91 -11.71 3.80
C GLY A 249 7.72 -13.23 3.87
N LEU A 250 6.64 -13.76 3.27
CA LEU A 250 6.42 -15.20 3.08
C LEU A 250 7.36 -15.84 2.05
N GLY A 251 8.07 -15.04 1.26
CA GLY A 251 9.02 -15.48 0.25
C GLY A 251 8.56 -15.33 -1.20
N ALA A 252 7.44 -14.64 -1.44
CA ALA A 252 7.05 -14.25 -2.80
C ALA A 252 8.06 -13.26 -3.39
N ARG A 253 8.22 -13.30 -4.72
CA ARG A 253 9.01 -12.29 -5.44
C ARG A 253 8.16 -11.03 -5.65
N VAL A 254 8.85 -9.90 -5.74
CA VAL A 254 8.26 -8.58 -5.98
C VAL A 254 7.82 -8.44 -7.45
N GLU A 255 8.61 -8.94 -8.39
CA GLU A 255 8.21 -9.06 -9.80
C GLU A 255 6.90 -9.82 -9.97
N GLY A 256 5.95 -9.25 -10.73
CA GLY A 256 4.65 -9.86 -11.02
C GLY A 256 3.69 -9.91 -9.82
N LEU A 257 4.06 -9.31 -8.69
CA LEU A 257 3.27 -9.42 -7.45
C LEU A 257 1.88 -8.78 -7.57
N CYS A 258 1.72 -7.67 -8.30
CA CYS A 258 0.38 -7.07 -8.51
C CYS A 258 -0.57 -8.04 -9.22
N GLU A 259 -0.11 -8.70 -10.28
CA GLU A 259 -0.89 -9.70 -11.03
C GLU A 259 -1.25 -10.89 -10.13
N HIS A 260 -0.30 -11.34 -9.30
CA HIS A 260 -0.55 -12.38 -8.32
C HIS A 260 -1.65 -11.96 -7.34
N LEU A 261 -1.53 -10.79 -6.72
CA LEU A 261 -2.50 -10.25 -5.78
C LEU A 261 -3.89 -10.14 -6.42
N ALA A 262 -3.97 -9.56 -7.63
CA ALA A 262 -5.21 -9.45 -8.38
C ALA A 262 -5.80 -10.82 -8.74
N SER A 263 -4.98 -11.82 -9.08
CA SER A 263 -5.45 -13.17 -9.40
C SER A 263 -6.04 -13.91 -8.19
N THR A 264 -5.51 -13.64 -6.99
CA THR A 264 -5.93 -14.30 -5.75
C THR A 264 -6.87 -13.48 -4.87
N ALA A 265 -7.19 -12.26 -5.30
CA ALA A 265 -8.19 -11.39 -4.71
C ALA A 265 -9.56 -12.08 -4.60
N THR A 266 -10.36 -11.67 -3.61
CA THR A 266 -11.75 -12.12 -3.48
C THR A 266 -12.57 -11.57 -4.65
N LYS A 267 -13.05 -12.47 -5.50
CA LYS A 267 -13.84 -12.14 -6.70
C LYS A 267 -15.31 -11.97 -6.35
N GLY A 268 -15.98 -11.00 -6.99
CA GLY A 268 -17.42 -10.78 -6.77
C GLY A 268 -17.74 -10.24 -5.37
N ALA A 269 -16.75 -9.65 -4.69
CA ALA A 269 -16.86 -9.15 -3.34
C ALA A 269 -17.63 -7.82 -3.24
N ILE A 270 -17.72 -7.10 -4.36
CA ILE A 270 -18.30 -5.76 -4.46
C ILE A 270 -19.63 -5.83 -5.22
N ASP A 271 -20.60 -5.04 -4.80
CA ASP A 271 -21.88 -4.89 -5.48
C ASP A 271 -21.68 -4.40 -6.92
N ASP A 272 -21.98 -5.27 -7.89
CA ASP A 272 -21.83 -5.00 -9.32
C ASP A 272 -22.62 -3.75 -9.77
N SER A 273 -23.68 -3.36 -9.07
CA SER A 273 -24.44 -2.14 -9.40
C SER A 273 -23.67 -0.85 -9.10
N THR A 274 -22.60 -0.93 -8.30
CA THR A 274 -21.71 0.19 -7.96
C THR A 274 -20.43 0.19 -8.79
N LEU A 275 -20.17 -0.87 -9.56
CA LEU A 275 -19.00 -0.97 -10.41
C LEU A 275 -19.23 -0.34 -11.78
N HIS A 276 -18.22 0.38 -12.26
CA HIS A 276 -18.18 0.84 -13.64
C HIS A 276 -17.68 -0.30 -14.54
N GLU A 277 -18.25 -0.43 -15.75
CA GLU A 277 -17.87 -1.45 -16.72
C GLU A 277 -16.35 -1.53 -16.92
N GLY A 278 -15.81 -2.75 -16.88
CA GLY A 278 -14.38 -3.01 -16.98
C GLY A 278 -13.63 -2.96 -15.64
N THR A 279 -14.19 -2.37 -14.58
CA THR A 279 -13.57 -2.37 -13.24
C THR A 279 -13.49 -3.79 -12.70
N PRO A 280 -12.31 -4.31 -12.33
CA PRO A 280 -12.21 -5.66 -11.81
C PRO A 280 -12.94 -5.75 -10.47
N ASN A 281 -13.90 -6.66 -10.36
CA ASN A 281 -14.49 -7.02 -9.08
C ASN A 281 -13.54 -7.96 -8.32
N ALA A 282 -12.41 -7.40 -7.88
CA ALA A 282 -11.29 -8.11 -7.28
C ALA A 282 -10.80 -7.34 -6.03
N LEU A 283 -11.29 -7.75 -4.86
CA LEU A 283 -10.90 -7.13 -3.60
C LEU A 283 -9.67 -7.82 -3.00
N ILE A 284 -8.65 -7.04 -2.64
CA ILE A 284 -7.39 -7.55 -2.05
C ILE A 284 -7.66 -8.53 -0.91
N TYR A 285 -6.92 -9.65 -0.93
CA TYR A 285 -7.05 -10.74 0.03
C TYR A 285 -5.67 -11.35 0.35
N ASN A 286 -5.36 -11.51 1.63
CA ASN A 286 -4.06 -12.03 2.08
C ASN A 286 -3.99 -13.57 2.19
N GLN A 287 -5.07 -14.27 1.86
CA GLN A 287 -5.18 -15.74 1.89
C GLN A 287 -5.03 -16.42 3.25
N ALA A 288 -5.11 -15.68 4.36
CA ALA A 288 -4.85 -16.23 5.69
C ALA A 288 -5.88 -17.30 6.14
N GLU A 289 -7.17 -17.22 5.75
CA GLU A 289 -8.15 -18.29 6.06
C GLU A 289 -7.80 -19.62 5.39
N GLY A 290 -7.05 -19.56 4.28
CA GLY A 290 -6.66 -20.71 3.47
C GLY A 290 -5.36 -21.39 3.90
N ILE A 291 -4.58 -20.80 4.83
CA ILE A 291 -3.28 -21.33 5.27
C ILE A 291 -3.50 -22.57 6.15
N LYS A 292 -3.82 -23.71 5.52
CA LYS A 292 -3.60 -25.04 6.10
C LYS A 292 -2.13 -25.38 5.90
N HIS A 293 -1.29 -25.02 6.85
CA HIS A 293 0.12 -25.43 6.99
C HIS A 293 0.88 -25.67 5.66
N TYR A 294 1.67 -24.69 5.22
CA TYR A 294 2.73 -24.84 4.19
C TYR A 294 3.85 -25.78 4.71
N GLY A 295 3.51 -27.05 4.91
CA GLY A 295 4.32 -27.99 5.69
C GLY A 295 3.89 -29.43 5.46
N ARG A 296 3.67 -29.82 4.20
CA ARG A 296 3.83 -31.19 3.63
C ARG A 296 3.03 -31.28 2.31
N ARG A 297 3.66 -30.90 1.20
CA ARG A 297 3.88 -31.78 0.03
C ARG A 297 4.41 -30.97 -1.15
N THR A 298 5.53 -31.49 -1.67
CA THR A 298 6.06 -31.38 -3.03
C THR A 298 6.40 -29.99 -3.54
N GLY A 299 7.70 -29.77 -3.69
CA GLY A 299 8.23 -28.56 -4.28
C GLY A 299 7.68 -28.34 -5.68
N GLN A 300 7.14 -27.14 -5.87
CA GLN A 300 7.25 -26.42 -7.12
C GLN A 300 7.32 -24.95 -6.72
N VAL A 301 8.53 -24.42 -6.87
CA VAL A 301 8.78 -22.99 -6.95
C VAL A 301 8.08 -22.52 -8.23
N VAL A 302 7.19 -21.54 -8.10
CA VAL A 302 6.82 -20.65 -9.20
C VAL A 302 7.25 -19.26 -8.78
#